data_AF-A0A7W4YZX8-F1
#
_entry.id   AF-A0A7W4YZX8-F1
#
_cell.length_a   1.000
_cell.length_b   1.000
_cell.length_c   1.000
_cell.angle_alpha   90.00
_cell.angle_beta   90.00
_cell.angle_gamma   90.00
#
_symmetry.space_group_name_H-M   'P 1'
#
loop_
_entity.id
_entity.type
_entity.pdbx_description
1 polymer ?
#
loop_
_entity_poly.entity_id
_entity_poly.type
_entity_poly.pdbx_seq_one_letter_code
_entity_poly.pdbx_strand_id
1 'polypeptide(L)' 'MDDLTTLTDNDLDQLRIDVTNELERRQRLASAPAQVADIARRYTDDGGDPTDLATALEGIITPAP' A
#
# COMPACT_ATOMS: atom_id res chain seq x y z
N MET A 1 0.53 25.81 -6.10
CA MET A 1 -0.44 25.50 -5.03
C MET A 1 -1.74 26.09 -5.51
N ASP A 2 -2.74 25.26 -5.74
CA ASP A 2 -3.98 25.71 -6.38
C ASP A 2 -4.71 26.70 -5.47
N ASP A 3 -5.27 27.76 -6.06
CA ASP A 3 -6.13 28.71 -5.35
C ASP A 3 -7.50 28.06 -5.15
N LEU A 4 -7.75 27.57 -3.93
CA LEU A 4 -8.99 26.88 -3.59
C LEU A 4 -10.21 27.79 -3.63
N THR A 5 -10.03 29.11 -3.59
CA THR A 5 -11.14 30.07 -3.55
C THR A 5 -11.83 30.26 -4.89
N THR A 6 -11.22 29.77 -5.98
CA THR A 6 -11.79 29.86 -7.33
C THR A 6 -12.48 28.57 -7.78
N LEU A 7 -12.46 27.52 -6.95
CA LEU A 7 -13.09 26.24 -7.23
C LEU A 7 -14.58 26.28 -6.92
N THR A 8 -15.38 25.55 -7.70
CA THR A 8 -16.79 25.34 -7.35
C THR A 8 -16.92 24.35 -6.20
N ASP A 9 -18.08 24.32 -5.54
CA ASP A 9 -18.34 23.34 -4.48
C ASP A 9 -18.16 21.89 -4.95
N ASN A 10 -18.50 21.59 -6.22
CA ASN A 10 -18.29 20.27 -6.81
C ASN A 10 -16.80 19.96 -6.99
N ASP A 11 -16.02 20.93 -7.43
CA ASP A 11 -14.56 20.76 -7.57
C ASP A 11 -13.90 20.59 -6.19
N LEU A 12 -14.37 21.30 -5.16
CA LEU A 12 -13.92 21.14 -3.79
C LEU A 12 -14.27 19.76 -3.21
N ASP A 13 -15.46 19.24 -3.51
CA ASP A 13 -15.88 17.89 -3.09
C ASP A 13 -15.01 16.82 -3.75
N GLN A 14 -14.76 16.97 -5.06
CA GLN A 14 -13.88 16.06 -5.80
C GLN A 14 -12.45 16.11 -5.27
N LEU A 15 -11.92 17.31 -5.01
CA LEU A 15 -10.60 17.48 -4.41
C LEU A 15 -10.52 16.83 -3.02
N ARG A 16 -11.56 16.96 -2.19
CA ARG A 16 -11.63 16.28 -0.89
C ARG A 16 -11.53 14.76 -1.05
N ILE A 17 -12.24 14.19 -2.02
CA ILE A 17 -12.21 12.76 -2.32
C ILE A 17 -10.80 12.34 -2.76
N ASP A 18 -10.20 13.08 -3.69
CA ASP A 18 -8.87 12.77 -4.22
C ASP A 18 -7.79 12.81 -3.14
N VAL A 19 -7.82 13.83 -2.27
CA VAL A 19 -6.93 13.94 -1.12
C VAL A 19 -7.13 12.77 -0.16
N THR A 20 -8.37 12.39 0.12
CA THR A 20 -8.68 11.26 1.01
C THR A 20 -8.12 9.95 0.44
N ASN A 21 -8.35 9.69 -0.85
CA ASN A 21 -7.83 8.51 -1.54
C ASN A 21 -6.31 8.45 -1.52
N GLU A 22 -5.62 9.58 -1.71
CA GLU A 22 -4.16 9.60 -1.65
C GLU A 22 -3.63 9.41 -0.22
N LEU A 23 -4.30 9.97 0.79
CA LEU A 23 -3.95 9.72 2.19
C LEU A 23 -4.09 8.23 2.54
N GLU A 24 -5.18 7.59 2.14
CA GLU A 24 -5.39 6.15 2.32
C GLU A 24 -4.32 5.32 1.58
N ARG A 25 -3.97 5.70 0.34
CA ARG A 25 -2.90 5.05 -0.42
C ARG A 25 -1.57 5.15 0.32
N ARG A 26 -1.21 6.34 0.82
CA ARG A 26 0.03 6.56 1.57
C ARG A 26 0.06 5.75 2.87
N GLN A 27 -1.06 5.69 3.59
CA GLN A 27 -1.16 4.90 4.80
C GLN A 27 -1.00 3.39 4.52
N ARG A 28 -1.62 2.89 3.44
CA ARG A 28 -1.43 1.49 3.01
C ARG A 28 0.03 1.21 2.64
N LEU A 29 0.67 2.08 1.86
CA LEU A 29 2.07 1.92 1.46
C LEU A 29 3.03 1.98 2.66
N ALA A 30 2.78 2.88 3.61
CA ALA A 30 3.61 3.00 4.81
C ALA A 30 3.47 1.79 5.75
N SER A 31 2.28 1.20 5.83
CA SER A 31 2.01 0.07 6.74
C SER A 31 2.32 -1.31 6.15
N ALA A 32 2.32 -1.46 4.82
CA ALA A 32 2.51 -2.75 4.16
C ALA A 32 3.84 -3.46 4.54
N PRO A 33 5.01 -2.80 4.62
CA PRO A 33 6.25 -3.48 4.99
C PRO A 33 6.21 -4.11 6.39
N ALA A 34 5.62 -3.41 7.37
CA ALA A 34 5.48 -3.94 8.72
C ALA A 34 4.55 -5.16 8.75
N GLN A 35 3.46 -5.14 7.97
CA GLN A 35 2.54 -6.28 7.84
C GLN A 35 3.24 -7.50 7.23
N VAL A 36 4.05 -7.30 6.18
CA VAL A 36 4.84 -8.39 5.56
C VAL A 36 5.83 -8.99 6.57
N ALA A 37 6.52 -8.15 7.34
CA ALA A 37 7.46 -8.62 8.35
C ALA A 37 6.77 -9.44 9.47
N ASP A 38 5.59 -9.01 9.92
CA ASP A 38 4.83 -9.74 10.94
C ASP A 38 4.29 -11.07 10.42
N ILE A 39 3.82 -11.12 9.18
CA ILE A 39 3.39 -12.36 8.52
C ILE A 39 4.58 -13.32 8.38
N ALA A 40 5.71 -12.83 7.89
CA ALA A 40 6.91 -13.63 7.71
C ALA A 40 7.40 -14.23 9.04
N ARG A 41 7.38 -13.44 10.12
CA ARG A 41 7.75 -13.92 11.46
C ARG A 41 6.83 -15.05 11.93
N ARG A 42 5.51 -14.89 11.81
CA ARG A 42 4.55 -15.94 12.20
C ARG A 42 4.75 -17.22 11.41
N TYR A 43 4.94 -17.09 10.10
CA TYR A 43 5.17 -18.25 9.24
C TYR A 43 6.42 -19.04 9.65
N THR A 44 7.52 -18.36 10.00
CA THR A 44 8.73 -19.03 10.49
C THR A 44 8.54 -19.62 11.89
N ASP A 45 7.81 -18.94 12.77
CA ASP A 45 7.51 -19.43 14.12
C ASP A 45 6.66 -20.71 14.09
N ASP A 46 5.78 -20.83 13.08
CA ASP A 46 4.96 -22.02 12.83
C ASP A 46 5.74 -23.15 12.12
N GLY A 47 7.04 -22.95 11.84
CA GLY A 47 7.94 -23.95 11.25
C GLY A 47 8.04 -23.93 9.72
N GLY A 48 7.55 -22.88 9.05
CA GLY A 48 7.67 -22.69 7.61
C GLY A 48 9.09 -22.30 7.16
N ASP A 49 9.41 -22.56 5.88
CA ASP A 49 10.72 -22.25 5.29
C ASP A 49 10.76 -20.79 4.74
N PRO A 50 11.65 -19.91 5.24
CA PRO A 50 11.82 -18.56 4.70
C PRO A 50 12.04 -18.48 3.18
N THR A 51 12.62 -19.52 2.58
CA THR A 51 12.83 -19.58 1.12
C THR A 51 11.51 -19.60 0.36
N ASP A 52 10.47 -20.27 0.87
CA ASP A 52 9.15 -20.32 0.23
C ASP A 52 8.52 -18.92 0.15
N LEU A 53 8.67 -18.10 1.20
CA LEU A 53 8.20 -16.72 1.22
C LEU A 53 9.00 -15.83 0.24
N ALA A 54 10.31 -16.01 0.15
CA ALA A 54 11.15 -15.26 -0.78
C ALA A 54 10.77 -15.56 -2.24
N THR A 55 10.59 -16.84 -2.58
CA THR A 55 10.12 -17.26 -3.91
C THR A 55 8.72 -16.72 -4.22
N ALA A 56 7.79 -16.73 -3.26
CA ALA A 56 6.47 -16.17 -3.45
C ALA A 56 6.51 -14.66 -3.72
N LEU A 57 7.38 -13.91 -3.03
CA LEU A 57 7.57 -12.47 -3.26
C LEU A 57 8.21 -12.19 -4.63
N GLU A 58 9.21 -12.96 -5.04
CA GLU A 58 9.86 -12.81 -6.36
C GLU A 58 8.87 -13.03 -7.51
N GLY A 59 7.98 -14.02 -7.39
CA GLY A 59 6.93 -14.28 -8.39
C GLY A 59 5.88 -13.17 -8.50
N ILE A 60 5.75 -12.31 -7.48
CA ILE A 60 4.86 -11.13 -7.51
C ILE A 60 5.56 -9.92 -8.13
N ILE A 61 6.85 -9.73 -7.83
CA ILE A 61 7.63 -8.55 -8.27
C ILE A 61 8.10 -8.70 -9.71
N THR A 62 8.29 -9.93 -10.18
CA THR A 62 8.74 -10.26 -11.54
C THR A 62 7.67 -11.11 -12.21
N PRO A 63 6.75 -10.54 -13.01
CA PRO A 63 5.84 -11.37 -13.78
C PRO A 63 6.67 -12.24 -14.75
N ALA A 64 6.30 -13.51 -14.86
CA ALA A 64 6.89 -14.43 -15.85
C ALA A 64 6.84 -13.78 -17.26
N PRO A 65 7.85 -14.03 -18.11
CA PRO A 65 7.94 -13.43 -19.44
C PRO A 65 6.73 -13.73 -20.32
#